data_AF-F2UVX5-F1
#
_entry.id   AF-F2UVX5-F1
#
_cell.length_a   1.000
_cell.length_b   1.000
_cell.length_c   1.000
_cell.angle_alpha   90.00
_cell.angle_beta   90.00
_cell.angle_gamma   90.00
#
_symmetry.space_group_name_H-M   'P 1'
#
loop_
_entity.id
_entity.type
_entity.pdbx_description
1 polymer ?
#
loop_
_entity_poly.entity_id
_entity_poly.type
_entity_poly.pdbx_seq_one_letter_code
_entity_poly.pdbx_strand_id
1 'polypeptide(L)'
;MTTRSAWGLGLATVTDDGNTLDVWYPRPVLGDEPEDGHADLLASLSAMERRDEARGVHTTVVRTWADLDDAPQTVAGAYLRLHTLSHRLVKPNTVNLDGIFSRLPNVVWTSAGPCRAEDFETTRMRLRAAVGRPVQVHSVDKFPRMTDYVLPSGVRIGNGANVRLGAYLSEGTTVMHSGFVNYNAGTLGRSMVEGRISQGVVIGDGSDVGGGASTMGMLSGGGRQRVALGKRCLLGANSGLGIPLGDDCVVEAGLYLTAGTKVSLMPQGGVVPGNHGLFKEPRVVPARELAGASNVLFRRNSQSGAVEALARGGKSIELGSTQHAGQ
;
A
#
# COMPACT_ATOMS: atom_id res chain seq x y z
N MET A 1 -18.70 7.82 22.31
CA MET A 1 -17.95 7.34 21.14
C MET A 1 -16.62 6.82 21.66
N THR A 2 -16.31 5.54 21.45
CA THR A 2 -15.00 5.00 21.81
C THR A 2 -13.98 5.55 20.80
N THR A 3 -13.09 6.43 21.25
CA THR A 3 -11.96 6.90 20.44
C THR A 3 -11.15 5.71 19.95
N ARG A 4 -10.81 5.67 18.67
CA ARG A 4 -9.94 4.63 18.12
C ARG A 4 -8.50 5.04 18.39
N SER A 5 -8.06 4.93 19.63
CA SER A 5 -6.70 5.25 20.02
C SER A 5 -5.71 4.13 19.70
N ALA A 6 -4.45 4.50 19.60
CA ALA A 6 -3.31 3.59 19.63
C ALA A 6 -2.26 4.14 20.57
N TRP A 7 -1.53 3.23 21.20
CA TRP A 7 -0.39 3.53 22.05
C TRP A 7 0.83 2.73 21.60
N GLY A 8 2.01 3.31 21.78
CA GLY A 8 3.27 2.61 21.54
C GLY A 8 4.40 3.14 22.41
N LEU A 9 5.13 2.21 23.01
CA LEU A 9 6.46 2.42 23.54
C LEU A 9 7.48 2.12 22.43
N GLY A 10 8.30 3.10 22.08
CA GLY A 10 9.20 3.01 20.94
C GLY A 10 10.57 3.62 21.17
N LEU A 11 11.47 3.41 20.21
CA LEU A 11 12.82 3.98 20.17
C LEU A 11 12.90 4.95 19.00
N ALA A 12 13.07 6.23 19.29
CA ALA A 12 13.18 7.30 18.32
C ALA A 12 14.65 7.58 17.99
N THR A 13 15.00 7.74 16.70
CA THR A 13 16.29 8.36 16.33
C THR A 13 16.09 9.86 16.16
N VAL A 14 16.80 10.65 16.95
CA VAL A 14 16.67 12.11 17.00
C VAL A 14 18.02 12.74 16.70
N THR A 15 18.05 13.74 15.83
CA THR A 15 19.27 14.52 15.55
C THR A 15 19.67 15.37 16.77
N ASP A 16 20.93 15.78 16.85
CA ASP A 16 21.43 16.63 17.94
C ASP A 16 20.68 17.98 18.06
N ASP A 17 20.02 18.45 16.99
CA ASP A 17 19.16 19.65 16.99
C ASP A 17 17.67 19.35 17.25
N GLY A 18 17.32 18.12 17.64
CA GLY A 18 15.99 17.75 18.14
C GLY A 18 15.00 17.24 17.08
N ASN A 19 15.41 17.04 15.82
CA ASN A 19 14.53 16.51 14.78
C ASN A 19 14.45 14.97 14.85
N THR A 20 13.25 14.43 15.08
CA THR A 20 13.00 12.98 14.99
C THR A 20 13.06 12.52 13.54
N LEU A 21 13.97 11.62 13.21
CA LEU A 21 14.09 11.01 11.88
C LEU A 21 13.13 9.83 11.72
N ASP A 22 13.07 8.97 12.73
CA ASP A 22 12.23 7.79 12.76
C ASP A 22 11.84 7.38 14.18
N VAL A 23 10.84 6.50 14.29
CA VAL A 23 10.52 5.81 15.55
C VAL A 23 10.15 4.36 15.26
N TRP A 24 10.78 3.43 15.96
CA TRP A 24 10.44 2.01 15.94
C TRP A 24 9.56 1.64 17.13
N TYR A 25 8.38 1.06 16.87
CA TYR A 25 7.47 0.55 17.90
C TYR A 25 7.42 -0.98 17.81
N PRO A 26 8.08 -1.72 18.72
CA PRO A 26 8.14 -3.18 18.62
C PRO A 26 6.80 -3.88 18.92
N ARG A 27 6.02 -3.31 19.86
CA ARG A 27 4.74 -3.86 20.32
C ARG A 27 3.68 -2.74 20.46
N PRO A 28 3.25 -2.09 19.35
CA PRO A 28 2.16 -1.13 19.41
C PRO A 28 0.85 -1.83 19.77
N VAL A 29 -0.06 -1.12 20.41
CA VAL A 29 -1.39 -1.63 20.80
C VAL A 29 -2.50 -0.67 20.37
N LEU A 30 -3.71 -1.21 20.21
CA LEU A 30 -4.91 -0.38 20.10
C LEU A 30 -5.46 -0.10 21.49
N GLY A 31 -6.02 1.09 21.67
CA GLY A 31 -6.46 1.58 22.96
C GLY A 31 -5.36 2.35 23.70
N ASP A 32 -5.48 2.34 25.01
CA ASP A 32 -4.63 3.10 25.92
C ASP A 32 -3.35 2.34 26.32
N GLU A 33 -2.52 3.01 27.11
CA GLU A 33 -1.33 2.40 27.71
C GLU A 33 -1.73 1.19 28.57
N PRO A 34 -1.11 0.01 28.38
CA PRO A 34 -1.33 -1.14 29.25
C PRO A 34 -1.00 -0.84 30.71
N GLU A 35 -1.66 -1.51 31.67
CA GLU A 35 -1.48 -1.23 33.11
C GLU A 35 -0.02 -1.37 33.58
N ASP A 36 0.74 -2.30 33.01
CA ASP A 36 2.15 -2.53 33.31
C ASP A 36 3.11 -1.59 32.54
N GLY A 37 2.55 -0.74 31.65
CA GLY A 37 3.30 0.16 30.77
C GLY A 37 4.31 -0.54 29.87
N HIS A 38 4.16 -1.86 29.64
CA HIS A 38 5.19 -2.72 29.05
C HIS A 38 6.58 -2.57 29.72
N ALA A 39 6.65 -2.76 31.04
CA ALA A 39 7.88 -2.55 31.83
C ALA A 39 9.10 -3.34 31.31
N ASP A 40 8.91 -4.56 30.81
CA ASP A 40 9.96 -5.40 30.21
C ASP A 40 10.53 -4.78 28.92
N LEU A 41 9.66 -4.24 28.07
CA LEU A 41 10.04 -3.56 26.85
C LEU A 41 10.71 -2.23 27.14
N LEU A 42 10.23 -1.49 28.14
CA LEU A 42 10.87 -0.26 28.60
C LEU A 42 12.31 -0.51 29.01
N ALA A 43 12.55 -1.51 29.86
CA ALA A 43 13.91 -1.89 30.26
C ALA A 43 14.79 -2.24 29.03
N SER A 44 14.23 -3.00 28.07
CA SER A 44 14.94 -3.38 26.85
C SER A 44 15.28 -2.19 25.96
N LEU A 45 14.34 -1.25 25.76
CA LEU A 45 14.54 -0.08 24.91
C LEU A 45 15.45 0.96 25.57
N SER A 46 15.33 1.17 26.88
CA SER A 46 16.23 2.05 27.63
C SER A 46 17.68 1.58 27.54
N ALA A 47 17.93 0.27 27.54
CA ALA A 47 19.27 -0.28 27.33
C ALA A 47 19.83 -0.04 25.91
N MET A 48 18.99 0.33 24.93
CA MET A 48 19.39 0.64 23.56
C MET A 48 19.62 2.14 23.32
N GLU A 49 19.28 3.01 24.28
CA GLU A 49 19.53 4.45 24.19
C GLU A 49 21.03 4.73 24.12
N ARG A 50 21.45 5.46 23.09
CA ARG A 50 22.84 5.81 22.87
C ARG A 50 22.97 7.00 21.94
N ARG A 51 24.10 7.69 22.03
CA ARG A 51 24.51 8.68 21.03
C ARG A 51 25.38 8.03 19.97
N ASP A 52 25.19 8.44 18.72
CA ASP A 52 26.02 8.09 17.57
C ASP A 52 26.64 9.39 17.03
N GLU A 53 27.88 9.67 17.46
CA GLU A 53 28.62 10.89 17.11
C GLU A 53 28.89 11.00 15.60
N ALA A 54 29.06 9.87 14.92
CA ALA A 54 29.34 9.86 13.49
C ALA A 54 28.12 10.30 12.68
N ARG A 55 26.92 9.90 13.11
CA ARG A 55 25.64 10.34 12.53
C ARG A 55 25.14 11.68 13.07
N GLY A 56 25.59 12.10 14.26
CA GLY A 56 25.05 13.29 14.95
C GLY A 56 23.61 13.08 15.39
N VAL A 57 23.31 11.90 15.93
CA VAL A 57 21.99 11.49 16.41
C VAL A 57 22.09 10.78 17.76
N HIS A 58 20.98 10.71 18.48
CA HIS A 58 20.80 9.83 19.63
C HIS A 58 19.53 9.01 19.48
N THR A 59 19.54 7.79 20.00
CA THR A 59 18.34 6.97 20.16
C THR A 59 17.76 7.19 21.55
N THR A 60 16.46 7.49 21.63
CA THR A 60 15.77 7.71 22.91
C THR A 60 14.41 7.02 22.97
N VAL A 61 14.00 6.58 24.15
CA VAL A 61 12.70 5.96 24.39
C VAL A 61 11.59 7.02 24.33
N VAL A 62 10.52 6.71 23.62
CA VAL A 62 9.32 7.56 23.54
C VAL A 62 8.07 6.76 23.86
N ARG A 63 7.15 7.41 24.59
CA ARG A 63 5.76 6.94 24.75
C ARG A 63 4.87 7.80 23.87
N THR A 64 4.10 7.16 23.02
CA THR A 64 3.29 7.86 22.02
C THR A 64 1.85 7.41 22.08
N TRP A 65 0.94 8.37 22.16
CA TRP A 65 -0.50 8.17 21.97
C TRP A 65 -0.92 8.78 20.64
N ALA A 66 -1.88 8.16 19.98
CA ALA A 66 -2.48 8.67 18.77
C ALA A 66 -3.98 8.37 18.75
N ASP A 67 -4.81 9.39 18.58
CA ASP A 67 -6.16 9.19 18.05
C ASP A 67 -6.05 8.90 16.55
N LEU A 68 -6.50 7.72 16.12
CA LEU A 68 -6.39 7.29 14.72
C LEU A 68 -7.39 7.98 13.80
N ASP A 69 -8.36 8.73 14.33
CA ASP A 69 -9.31 9.54 13.56
C ASP A 69 -8.77 10.95 13.25
N ASP A 70 -7.81 11.44 14.03
CA ASP A 70 -7.15 12.73 13.82
C ASP A 70 -5.91 12.63 12.93
N ALA A 71 -5.58 13.75 12.27
CA ALA A 71 -4.36 13.88 11.48
C ALA A 71 -3.10 13.75 12.37
N PRO A 72 -2.01 13.14 11.89
CA PRO A 72 -0.76 13.06 12.64
C PRO A 72 -0.20 14.46 12.95
N GLN A 73 0.06 14.72 14.23
CA GLN A 73 0.63 15.99 14.71
C GLN A 73 2.15 15.93 14.90
N THR A 74 2.70 14.74 15.14
CA THR A 74 4.14 14.53 15.39
C THR A 74 4.70 13.43 14.50
N VAL A 75 6.02 13.41 14.31
CA VAL A 75 6.72 12.31 13.61
C VAL A 75 6.46 10.98 14.33
N ALA A 76 6.58 10.97 15.66
CA ALA A 76 6.31 9.79 16.47
C ALA A 76 4.88 9.24 16.26
N GLY A 77 3.87 10.12 16.25
CA GLY A 77 2.48 9.74 15.98
C GLY A 77 2.22 9.29 14.54
N ALA A 78 2.97 9.81 13.56
CA ALA A 78 2.92 9.33 12.18
C ALA A 78 3.48 7.91 12.06
N TYR A 79 4.65 7.65 12.64
CA TYR A 79 5.25 6.31 12.67
C TYR A 79 4.36 5.30 13.41
N LEU A 80 3.71 5.70 14.51
CA LEU A 80 2.79 4.81 15.24
C LEU A 80 1.63 4.37 14.34
N ARG A 81 1.01 5.30 13.60
CA ARG A 81 -0.05 4.97 12.62
C ARG A 81 0.44 3.99 11.54
N LEU A 82 1.64 4.21 11.00
CA LEU A 82 2.20 3.27 10.01
C LEU A 82 2.48 1.88 10.61
N HIS A 83 2.94 1.81 11.86
CA HIS A 83 3.10 0.54 12.56
C HIS A 83 1.77 -0.16 12.79
N THR A 84 0.69 0.54 13.16
CA THR A 84 -0.62 -0.10 13.33
C THR A 84 -1.11 -0.81 12.06
N LEU A 85 -0.81 -0.25 10.88
CA LEU A 85 -1.10 -0.87 9.59
C LEU A 85 -0.22 -2.10 9.35
N SER A 86 1.09 -1.99 9.50
CA SER A 86 2.03 -3.08 9.19
C SER A 86 2.02 -4.23 10.21
N HIS A 87 1.65 -3.96 11.47
CA HIS A 87 1.34 -4.98 12.47
C HIS A 87 -0.03 -5.64 12.26
N ARG A 88 -0.81 -5.17 11.27
CA ARG A 88 -2.19 -5.61 10.99
C ARG A 88 -3.19 -5.35 12.11
N LEU A 89 -2.93 -4.38 12.99
CA LEU A 89 -3.88 -3.97 14.03
C LEU A 89 -5.09 -3.25 13.41
N VAL A 90 -4.86 -2.50 12.34
CA VAL A 90 -5.89 -1.77 11.60
C VAL A 90 -5.76 -2.02 10.11
N LYS A 91 -6.88 -1.95 9.39
CA LYS A 91 -6.91 -2.15 7.94
C LYS A 91 -6.57 -0.85 7.20
N PRO A 92 -6.08 -0.92 5.95
CA PRO A 92 -5.96 0.26 5.09
C PRO A 92 -7.26 1.07 5.02
N ASN A 93 -7.13 2.38 4.88
CA ASN A 93 -8.20 3.36 4.80
C ASN A 93 -9.07 3.48 6.07
N THR A 94 -8.60 2.94 7.20
CA THR A 94 -9.27 3.09 8.50
C THR A 94 -8.50 3.98 9.46
N VAL A 95 -7.39 4.59 9.06
CA VAL A 95 -6.61 5.53 9.88
C VAL A 95 -6.45 6.83 9.12
N ASN A 96 -6.59 7.96 9.83
CA ASN A 96 -6.33 9.28 9.27
C ASN A 96 -4.82 9.49 9.10
N LEU A 97 -4.41 9.70 7.85
CA LEU A 97 -3.01 9.94 7.45
C LEU A 97 -2.88 11.27 6.71
N ASP A 98 -3.86 12.17 6.84
CA ASP A 98 -3.85 13.45 6.15
C ASP A 98 -2.63 14.27 6.57
N GLY A 99 -1.93 14.83 5.58
CA GLY A 99 -0.71 15.61 5.83
C GLY A 99 0.53 14.80 6.24
N ILE A 100 0.49 13.46 6.27
CA ILE A 100 1.62 12.63 6.73
C ILE A 100 2.94 12.93 5.98
N PHE A 101 2.87 13.22 4.68
CA PHE A 101 4.04 13.59 3.87
C PHE A 101 4.75 14.85 4.36
N SER A 102 3.99 15.84 4.84
CA SER A 102 4.54 17.08 5.40
C SER A 102 5.07 16.86 6.82
N ARG A 103 4.59 15.84 7.53
CA ARG A 103 5.02 15.50 8.88
C ARG A 103 6.32 14.71 8.93
N LEU A 104 6.50 13.75 8.02
CA LEU A 104 7.69 12.91 8.00
C LEU A 104 8.89 13.65 7.37
N PRO A 105 10.07 13.70 8.00
CA PRO A 105 11.27 14.29 7.38
C PRO A 105 11.77 13.43 6.22
N ASN A 106 12.48 14.04 5.28
CA ASN A 106 13.23 13.26 4.29
C ASN A 106 14.50 12.70 4.96
N VAL A 107 14.70 11.38 4.89
CA VAL A 107 15.77 10.69 5.62
C VAL A 107 16.67 9.96 4.64
N VAL A 108 17.98 9.97 4.91
CA VAL A 108 18.92 9.09 4.22
C VAL A 108 19.01 7.79 5.01
N TRP A 109 18.39 6.74 4.49
CA TRP A 109 18.35 5.41 5.09
C TRP A 109 19.63 4.67 4.76
N THR A 110 20.45 4.36 5.76
CA THR A 110 21.76 3.74 5.55
C THR A 110 21.91 2.42 6.27
N SER A 111 22.95 1.66 5.92
CA SER A 111 23.36 0.47 6.67
C SER A 111 23.81 0.76 8.11
N ALA A 112 24.01 2.05 8.47
CA ALA A 112 24.31 2.50 9.82
C ALA A 112 23.07 3.06 10.55
N GLY A 113 21.88 3.00 9.93
CA GLY A 113 20.63 3.58 10.44
C GLY A 113 20.26 4.90 9.76
N PRO A 114 19.18 5.56 10.22
CA PRO A 114 18.69 6.80 9.64
C PRO A 114 19.69 7.94 9.90
N CYS A 115 19.87 8.78 8.87
CA CYS A 115 20.70 9.98 8.91
C CYS A 115 19.90 11.16 8.36
N ARG A 116 20.20 12.35 8.88
CA ARG A 116 19.69 13.61 8.31
C ARG A 116 20.10 13.74 6.85
N ALA A 117 19.17 14.16 6.00
CA ALA A 117 19.43 14.32 4.57
C ALA A 117 20.25 15.56 4.23
N GLU A 118 20.03 16.66 4.97
CA GLU A 118 20.83 17.86 4.87
C GLU A 118 22.27 17.59 5.33
N ASP A 119 23.25 18.08 4.57
CA ASP A 119 24.67 17.89 4.80
C ASP A 119 25.11 16.43 5.04
N PHE A 120 24.45 15.49 4.34
CA PHE A 120 24.74 14.07 4.51
C PHE A 120 26.18 13.70 4.13
N GLU A 121 26.84 14.42 3.21
CA GLU A 121 28.21 14.08 2.81
C GLU A 121 29.24 14.33 3.92
N THR A 122 29.06 15.36 4.77
CA THR A 122 29.84 15.54 6.00
C THR A 122 29.59 14.39 6.98
N THR A 123 28.33 13.97 7.11
CA THR A 123 27.98 12.78 7.90
C THR A 123 28.59 11.50 7.33
N ARG A 124 28.63 11.34 6.00
CA ARG A 124 29.26 10.21 5.31
C ARG A 124 30.76 10.17 5.58
N MET A 125 31.45 11.31 5.59
CA MET A 125 32.88 11.36 5.94
C MET A 125 33.12 10.84 7.37
N ARG A 126 32.36 11.34 8.35
CA ARG A 126 32.44 10.88 9.75
C ARG A 126 32.13 9.39 9.88
N LEU A 127 31.08 8.92 9.21
CA LEU A 127 30.71 7.51 9.17
C LEU A 127 31.79 6.61 8.56
N ARG A 128 32.40 7.02 7.44
CA ARG A 128 33.49 6.24 6.82
C ARG A 128 34.73 6.19 7.70
N ALA A 129 35.05 7.29 8.40
CA ALA A 129 36.14 7.33 9.37
C ALA A 129 35.86 6.40 10.56
N ALA A 130 34.63 6.41 11.09
CA ALA A 130 34.25 5.58 12.24
C ALA A 130 34.16 4.09 11.92
N VAL A 131 33.62 3.72 10.75
CA VAL A 131 33.37 2.31 10.38
C VAL A 131 34.53 1.71 9.56
N GLY A 132 35.43 2.53 9.02
CA GLY A 132 36.59 2.09 8.23
C GLY A 132 36.24 1.56 6.83
N ARG A 133 34.99 1.70 6.37
CA ARG A 133 34.51 1.22 5.06
C ARG A 133 33.37 2.10 4.53
N PRO A 134 33.01 2.01 3.24
CA PRO A 134 31.83 2.70 2.71
C PRO A 134 30.55 2.29 3.43
N VAL A 135 29.69 3.26 3.74
CA VAL A 135 28.31 3.04 4.22
C VAL A 135 27.36 2.99 3.03
N GLN A 136 26.50 1.98 2.99
CA GLN A 136 25.51 1.84 1.94
C GLN A 136 24.32 2.75 2.22
N VAL A 137 23.91 3.54 1.22
CA VAL A 137 22.63 4.24 1.22
C VAL A 137 21.60 3.32 0.57
N HIS A 138 20.57 2.95 1.34
CA HIS A 138 19.49 2.08 0.93
C HIS A 138 18.36 2.82 0.22
N SER A 139 18.07 4.04 0.66
CA SER A 139 17.03 4.91 0.12
C SER A 139 17.23 6.34 0.64
N VAL A 140 16.67 7.32 -0.08
CA VAL A 140 16.50 8.70 0.41
C VAL A 140 15.01 9.03 0.24
N ASP A 141 14.25 8.89 1.32
CA ASP A 141 12.79 9.01 1.29
C ASP A 141 12.24 9.30 2.70
N LYS A 142 10.98 9.73 2.77
CA LYS A 142 10.21 9.94 4.00
C LYS A 142 9.67 8.65 4.60
N PHE A 143 9.53 7.60 3.80
CA PHE A 143 9.01 6.29 4.22
C PHE A 143 10.11 5.23 4.18
N PRO A 144 10.41 4.56 5.30
CA PRO A 144 11.34 3.44 5.28
C PRO A 144 10.72 2.15 4.75
N ARG A 145 11.55 1.12 4.65
CA ARG A 145 11.15 -0.25 4.33
C ARG A 145 10.42 -0.85 5.53
N MET A 146 9.28 -1.50 5.31
CA MET A 146 8.48 -2.13 6.37
C MET A 146 9.28 -3.16 7.16
N THR A 147 10.08 -3.96 6.44
CA THR A 147 10.86 -5.09 6.97
C THR A 147 11.97 -4.68 7.94
N ASP A 148 12.34 -3.40 7.96
CA ASP A 148 13.32 -2.87 8.92
C ASP A 148 12.68 -2.62 10.29
N TYR A 149 11.34 -2.66 10.39
CA TYR A 149 10.56 -2.36 11.60
C TYR A 149 9.70 -3.54 12.07
N VAL A 150 9.02 -4.21 11.13
CA VAL A 150 8.13 -5.33 11.39
C VAL A 150 8.07 -6.30 10.21
N LEU A 151 8.11 -7.59 10.52
CA LEU A 151 7.82 -8.67 9.57
C LEU A 151 6.55 -9.39 10.04
N PRO A 152 5.37 -9.11 9.46
CA PRO A 152 4.13 -9.76 9.87
C PRO A 152 4.20 -11.27 9.61
N SER A 153 3.56 -12.08 10.46
CA SER A 153 3.60 -13.53 10.32
C SER A 153 2.92 -14.03 9.04
N GLY A 154 3.47 -15.11 8.49
CA GLY A 154 2.89 -15.82 7.34
C GLY A 154 2.98 -15.10 6.00
N VAL A 155 3.87 -14.10 5.87
CA VAL A 155 4.11 -13.40 4.61
C VAL A 155 5.48 -13.76 4.03
N ARG A 156 5.63 -13.62 2.71
CA ARG A 156 6.93 -13.67 2.02
C ARG A 156 7.15 -12.39 1.22
N ILE A 157 8.35 -11.84 1.30
CA ILE A 157 8.72 -10.62 0.58
C ILE A 157 10.06 -10.89 -0.12
N GLY A 158 10.05 -10.97 -1.45
CA GLY A 158 11.24 -11.24 -2.26
C GLY A 158 12.24 -10.08 -2.26
N ASN A 159 11.75 -8.84 -2.17
CA ASN A 159 12.60 -7.65 -2.03
C ASN A 159 11.97 -6.67 -1.03
N GLY A 160 12.55 -6.58 0.18
CA GLY A 160 12.09 -5.68 1.24
C GLY A 160 12.09 -4.21 0.86
N ALA A 161 12.91 -3.80 -0.12
CA ALA A 161 12.96 -2.42 -0.60
C ALA A 161 11.65 -1.95 -1.26
N ASN A 162 10.80 -2.87 -1.71
CA ASN A 162 9.56 -2.54 -2.42
C ASN A 162 8.32 -2.51 -1.52
N VAL A 163 8.46 -2.68 -0.21
CA VAL A 163 7.35 -2.66 0.74
C VAL A 163 7.59 -1.55 1.75
N ARG A 164 6.82 -0.47 1.66
CA ARG A 164 6.94 0.67 2.59
C ARG A 164 6.32 0.35 3.95
N LEU A 165 6.91 0.88 5.02
CA LEU A 165 6.26 0.91 6.33
C LEU A 165 4.87 1.57 6.19
N GLY A 166 3.86 0.92 6.77
CA GLY A 166 2.44 1.25 6.57
C GLY A 166 1.74 0.39 5.52
N ALA A 167 2.45 -0.49 4.80
CA ALA A 167 1.81 -1.54 4.00
C ALA A 167 1.14 -2.57 4.93
N TYR A 168 -0.02 -3.09 4.52
CA TYR A 168 -0.76 -4.13 5.23
C TYR A 168 -0.74 -5.42 4.40
N LEU A 169 -0.08 -6.46 4.89
CA LEU A 169 0.05 -7.74 4.18
C LEU A 169 -0.61 -8.87 4.98
N SER A 170 -1.77 -9.34 4.55
CA SER A 170 -2.45 -10.47 5.21
C SER A 170 -1.63 -11.76 5.14
N GLU A 171 -1.85 -12.65 6.10
CA GLU A 171 -1.27 -13.98 6.09
C GLU A 171 -1.53 -14.71 4.75
N GLY A 172 -0.52 -15.42 4.26
CA GLY A 172 -0.51 -16.07 2.95
C GLY A 172 -0.11 -15.16 1.79
N THR A 173 0.08 -13.85 2.02
CA THR A 173 0.55 -12.93 0.99
C THR A 173 2.00 -13.22 0.60
N THR A 174 2.27 -13.27 -0.69
CA THR A 174 3.62 -13.26 -1.25
C THR A 174 3.81 -12.04 -2.11
N VAL A 175 4.73 -11.15 -1.72
CA VAL A 175 5.22 -10.06 -2.57
C VAL A 175 6.50 -10.55 -3.26
N MET A 176 6.44 -10.76 -4.57
CA MET A 176 7.59 -11.19 -5.36
C MET A 176 8.55 -10.03 -5.62
N HIS A 177 9.72 -10.30 -6.22
CA HIS A 177 10.80 -9.32 -6.42
C HIS A 177 10.40 -8.03 -7.14
N SER A 178 9.47 -8.10 -8.09
CA SER A 178 8.93 -6.94 -8.82
C SER A 178 7.67 -6.34 -8.18
N GLY A 179 7.12 -7.01 -7.17
CA GLY A 179 5.97 -6.55 -6.42
C GLY A 179 6.32 -5.30 -5.62
N PHE A 180 5.39 -4.36 -5.54
CA PHE A 180 5.52 -3.14 -4.74
C PHE A 180 4.23 -2.87 -3.99
N VAL A 181 4.33 -2.52 -2.70
CA VAL A 181 3.19 -2.17 -1.85
C VAL A 181 3.49 -0.87 -1.11
N ASN A 182 2.66 0.13 -1.36
CA ASN A 182 2.78 1.43 -0.72
C ASN A 182 2.19 1.42 0.71
N TYR A 183 2.36 2.52 1.44
CA TYR A 183 1.70 2.69 2.73
C TYR A 183 0.17 2.82 2.56
N ASN A 184 -0.59 2.48 3.62
CA ASN A 184 -2.05 2.50 3.62
C ASN A 184 -2.65 1.72 2.44
N ALA A 185 -2.02 0.60 2.09
CA ALA A 185 -2.38 -0.24 0.96
C ALA A 185 -1.96 -1.69 1.24
N GLY A 186 -2.47 -2.62 0.45
CA GLY A 186 -2.04 -4.01 0.47
C GLY A 186 -3.18 -5.01 0.36
N THR A 187 -3.07 -6.13 1.06
CA THR A 187 -3.88 -7.34 0.84
C THR A 187 -4.74 -7.67 2.05
N LEU A 188 -6.03 -7.97 1.84
CA LEU A 188 -6.97 -8.40 2.89
C LEU A 188 -7.15 -9.92 2.98
N GLY A 189 -6.30 -10.67 2.28
CA GLY A 189 -6.28 -12.12 2.32
C GLY A 189 -5.05 -12.66 1.60
N ARG A 190 -5.10 -13.93 1.20
CA ARG A 190 -4.02 -14.58 0.46
C ARG A 190 -3.93 -14.00 -0.94
N SER A 191 -2.76 -13.50 -1.32
CA SER A 191 -2.53 -12.89 -2.64
C SER A 191 -1.11 -13.11 -3.14
N MET A 192 -0.95 -13.28 -4.44
CA MET A 192 0.33 -13.12 -5.14
C MET A 192 0.45 -11.68 -5.64
N VAL A 193 1.52 -10.98 -5.24
CA VAL A 193 1.78 -9.59 -5.62
C VAL A 193 3.12 -9.51 -6.36
N GLU A 194 3.04 -9.43 -7.68
CA GLU A 194 4.17 -9.29 -8.60
C GLU A 194 4.16 -7.94 -9.33
N GLY A 195 3.08 -7.16 -9.19
CA GLY A 195 2.94 -5.79 -9.69
C GLY A 195 2.87 -4.73 -8.57
N ARG A 196 2.38 -3.53 -8.92
CA ARG A 196 2.40 -2.35 -8.06
C ARG A 196 1.03 -2.06 -7.44
N ILE A 197 0.98 -2.05 -6.11
CA ILE A 197 -0.17 -1.64 -5.30
C ILE A 197 0.05 -0.20 -4.83
N SER A 198 -0.71 0.74 -5.41
CA SER A 198 -0.64 2.16 -5.08
C SER A 198 -1.19 2.46 -3.68
N GLN A 199 -0.87 3.66 -3.15
CA GLN A 199 -1.40 4.14 -1.87
C GLN A 199 -2.94 4.11 -1.87
N GLY A 200 -3.53 3.61 -0.79
CA GLY A 200 -4.98 3.49 -0.63
C GLY A 200 -5.61 2.28 -1.32
N VAL A 201 -4.87 1.57 -2.19
CA VAL A 201 -5.39 0.42 -2.94
C VAL A 201 -5.41 -0.82 -2.05
N VAL A 202 -6.53 -1.54 -2.12
CA VAL A 202 -6.77 -2.77 -1.38
C VAL A 202 -7.05 -3.92 -2.33
N ILE A 203 -6.39 -5.05 -2.08
CA ILE A 203 -6.54 -6.30 -2.84
C ILE A 203 -7.26 -7.32 -1.97
N GLY A 204 -8.41 -7.81 -2.44
CA GLY A 204 -9.21 -8.82 -1.76
C GLY A 204 -8.59 -10.21 -1.78
N ASP A 205 -9.17 -11.10 -0.98
CA ASP A 205 -8.68 -12.46 -0.79
C ASP A 205 -8.70 -13.29 -2.10
N GLY A 206 -7.64 -14.05 -2.31
CA GLY A 206 -7.43 -14.88 -3.51
C GLY A 206 -7.18 -14.09 -4.79
N SER A 207 -6.96 -12.77 -4.70
CA SER A 207 -6.68 -11.95 -5.87
C SER A 207 -5.18 -11.79 -6.13
N ASP A 208 -4.79 -11.91 -7.39
CA ASP A 208 -3.40 -11.86 -7.82
C ASP A 208 -3.12 -10.64 -8.70
N VAL A 209 -1.99 -9.98 -8.42
CA VAL A 209 -1.47 -8.82 -9.16
C VAL A 209 -0.24 -9.27 -9.92
N GLY A 210 -0.40 -9.65 -11.19
CA GLY A 210 0.64 -10.24 -12.02
C GLY A 210 1.85 -9.34 -12.27
N GLY A 211 2.94 -9.96 -12.74
CA GLY A 211 4.24 -9.30 -12.93
C GLY A 211 4.17 -7.99 -13.70
N GLY A 212 4.64 -6.90 -13.08
CA GLY A 212 4.67 -5.58 -13.73
C GLY A 212 3.32 -4.88 -13.85
N ALA A 213 2.21 -5.51 -13.41
CA ALA A 213 0.89 -4.89 -13.41
C ALA A 213 0.85 -3.61 -12.56
N SER A 214 -0.09 -2.72 -12.88
CA SER A 214 -0.24 -1.41 -12.21
C SER A 214 -1.63 -1.24 -11.63
N THR A 215 -1.74 -0.80 -10.39
CA THR A 215 -2.97 -0.21 -9.85
C THR A 215 -2.79 1.30 -9.71
N MET A 216 -3.76 2.10 -10.15
CA MET A 216 -3.77 3.55 -9.87
C MET A 216 -4.24 3.80 -8.42
N GLY A 217 -3.80 4.89 -7.77
CA GLY A 217 -4.24 5.20 -6.41
C GLY A 217 -5.70 5.68 -6.33
N MET A 218 -6.12 6.47 -7.31
CA MET A 218 -7.51 6.94 -7.48
C MET A 218 -7.99 6.67 -8.90
N LEU A 219 -9.31 6.69 -9.09
CA LEU A 219 -9.96 6.56 -10.39
C LEU A 219 -9.31 7.52 -11.40
N SER A 220 -8.82 6.98 -12.53
CA SER A 220 -8.31 7.83 -13.61
C SER A 220 -9.43 8.78 -14.10
N GLY A 221 -9.10 10.02 -14.46
CA GLY A 221 -10.09 10.94 -15.05
C GLY A 221 -10.99 11.68 -14.04
N GLY A 222 -10.49 11.99 -12.84
CA GLY A 222 -11.10 12.98 -11.93
C GLY A 222 -12.07 12.43 -10.87
N GLY A 223 -12.16 11.11 -10.70
CA GLY A 223 -13.02 10.50 -9.69
C GLY A 223 -12.39 10.47 -8.29
N ARG A 224 -13.21 10.60 -7.24
CA ARG A 224 -12.80 10.47 -5.81
C ARG A 224 -12.75 9.01 -5.32
N GLN A 225 -13.14 8.05 -6.16
CA GLN A 225 -13.13 6.63 -5.78
C GLN A 225 -11.72 6.05 -5.85
N ARG A 226 -11.33 5.30 -4.83
CA ARG A 226 -10.05 4.57 -4.79
C ARG A 226 -10.16 3.31 -5.64
N VAL A 227 -9.09 2.95 -6.33
CA VAL A 227 -9.01 1.64 -6.99
C VAL A 227 -8.90 0.56 -5.92
N ALA A 228 -9.62 -0.54 -6.12
CA ALA A 228 -9.56 -1.73 -5.28
C ALA A 228 -9.84 -2.95 -6.16
N LEU A 229 -9.33 -4.12 -5.75
CA LEU A 229 -9.76 -5.41 -6.28
C LEU A 229 -10.57 -6.13 -5.20
N GLY A 230 -11.72 -6.68 -5.58
CA GLY A 230 -12.43 -7.67 -4.77
C GLY A 230 -11.67 -9.00 -4.69
N LYS A 231 -12.40 -10.08 -4.46
CA LYS A 231 -11.85 -11.42 -4.27
C LYS A 231 -11.69 -12.17 -5.59
N ARG A 232 -10.71 -13.08 -5.65
CA ARG A 232 -10.49 -14.02 -6.77
C ARG A 232 -10.34 -13.32 -8.13
N CYS A 233 -9.76 -12.13 -8.11
CA CYS A 233 -9.44 -11.34 -9.29
C CYS A 233 -8.03 -11.65 -9.81
N LEU A 234 -7.79 -11.43 -11.09
CA LEU A 234 -6.47 -11.58 -11.71
C LEU A 234 -6.15 -10.35 -12.56
N LEU A 235 -5.09 -9.63 -12.19
CA LEU A 235 -4.45 -8.69 -13.10
C LEU A 235 -3.35 -9.43 -13.85
N GLY A 236 -3.50 -9.60 -15.16
CA GLY A 236 -2.49 -10.20 -16.00
C GLY A 236 -1.18 -9.40 -15.97
N ALA A 237 -0.07 -10.05 -16.32
CA ALA A 237 1.24 -9.40 -16.36
C ALA A 237 1.22 -8.14 -17.25
N ASN A 238 1.91 -7.08 -16.81
CA ASN A 238 1.97 -5.78 -17.48
C ASN A 238 0.60 -5.12 -17.76
N SER A 239 -0.48 -5.58 -17.12
CA SER A 239 -1.78 -4.93 -17.21
C SER A 239 -1.82 -3.67 -16.33
N GLY A 240 -2.88 -2.88 -16.47
CA GLY A 240 -3.09 -1.69 -15.66
C GLY A 240 -4.56 -1.53 -15.29
N LEU A 241 -4.82 -1.09 -14.08
CA LEU A 241 -6.17 -0.89 -13.58
C LEU A 241 -6.36 0.52 -13.00
N GLY A 242 -7.31 1.24 -13.60
CA GLY A 242 -7.71 2.59 -13.22
C GLY A 242 -9.15 2.71 -12.68
N ILE A 243 -9.84 1.59 -12.45
CA ILE A 243 -11.19 1.52 -11.86
C ILE A 243 -11.22 0.47 -10.73
N PRO A 244 -12.07 0.60 -9.69
CA PRO A 244 -12.28 -0.49 -8.76
C PRO A 244 -12.96 -1.67 -9.47
N LEU A 245 -12.64 -2.89 -9.06
CA LEU A 245 -13.29 -4.13 -9.50
C LEU A 245 -13.91 -4.82 -8.30
N GLY A 246 -15.07 -5.43 -8.51
CA GLY A 246 -15.70 -6.35 -7.57
C GLY A 246 -14.97 -7.69 -7.53
N ASP A 247 -15.72 -8.77 -7.37
CA ASP A 247 -15.20 -10.12 -7.27
C ASP A 247 -15.08 -10.78 -8.66
N ASP A 248 -14.20 -11.78 -8.77
CA ASP A 248 -14.12 -12.68 -9.91
C ASP A 248 -13.87 -11.94 -11.25
N CYS A 249 -13.06 -10.87 -11.25
CA CYS A 249 -12.69 -10.13 -12.45
C CYS A 249 -11.28 -10.48 -12.98
N VAL A 250 -11.08 -10.40 -14.29
CA VAL A 250 -9.78 -10.63 -14.95
C VAL A 250 -9.47 -9.48 -15.87
N VAL A 251 -8.26 -8.94 -15.79
CA VAL A 251 -7.71 -8.01 -16.78
C VAL A 251 -6.61 -8.74 -17.55
N GLU A 252 -6.77 -8.84 -18.87
CA GLU A 252 -5.78 -9.45 -19.75
C GLU A 252 -4.37 -8.85 -19.56
N ALA A 253 -3.34 -9.67 -19.74
CA ALA A 253 -1.97 -9.21 -19.79
C ALA A 253 -1.78 -8.08 -20.82
N GLY A 254 -1.03 -7.05 -20.45
CA GLY A 254 -0.77 -5.88 -21.31
C GLY A 254 -1.95 -4.93 -21.53
N LEU A 255 -3.16 -5.23 -21.02
CA LEU A 255 -4.29 -4.31 -21.10
C LEU A 255 -4.25 -3.30 -19.96
N TYR A 256 -4.16 -2.02 -20.29
CA TYR A 256 -4.37 -0.94 -19.34
C TYR A 256 -5.83 -0.43 -19.42
N LEU A 257 -6.61 -0.69 -18.39
CA LEU A 257 -8.00 -0.26 -18.25
C LEU A 257 -8.08 1.06 -17.47
N THR A 258 -8.02 2.18 -18.17
CA THR A 258 -8.29 3.51 -17.59
C THR A 258 -9.80 3.72 -17.48
N ALA A 259 -10.24 4.62 -16.60
CA ALA A 259 -11.66 4.90 -16.41
C ALA A 259 -12.37 5.45 -17.66
N GLY A 260 -11.60 6.11 -18.55
CA GLY A 260 -12.09 6.66 -19.81
C GLY A 260 -12.03 5.68 -20.99
N THR A 261 -11.39 4.51 -20.82
CA THR A 261 -11.30 3.50 -21.87
C THR A 261 -12.70 3.12 -22.33
N LYS A 262 -12.96 3.18 -23.64
CA LYS A 262 -14.22 2.73 -24.24
C LYS A 262 -14.22 1.21 -24.33
N VAL A 263 -15.23 0.59 -23.74
CA VAL A 263 -15.35 -0.86 -23.57
C VAL A 263 -16.63 -1.34 -24.23
N SER A 264 -16.49 -2.28 -25.16
CA SER A 264 -17.59 -3.01 -25.77
C SER A 264 -18.13 -4.05 -24.78
N LEU A 265 -19.39 -3.88 -24.36
CA LEU A 265 -20.07 -4.82 -23.47
C LEU A 265 -20.52 -6.04 -24.25
N MET A 266 -20.06 -7.22 -23.82
CA MET A 266 -20.38 -8.51 -24.45
C MET A 266 -20.89 -9.50 -23.39
N PRO A 267 -22.09 -9.32 -22.83
CA PRO A 267 -22.60 -10.12 -21.70
C PRO A 267 -22.81 -11.60 -22.04
N GLN A 268 -22.98 -11.94 -23.32
CA GLN A 268 -23.22 -13.33 -23.77
C GLN A 268 -21.97 -14.01 -24.32
N GLY A 269 -20.83 -13.30 -24.43
CA GLY A 269 -19.62 -13.83 -25.05
C GLY A 269 -19.76 -14.03 -26.56
N GLY A 270 -19.01 -13.26 -27.35
CA GLY A 270 -19.08 -13.35 -28.81
C GLY A 270 -20.11 -12.41 -29.44
N VAL A 271 -20.50 -12.71 -30.67
CA VAL A 271 -21.22 -11.75 -31.51
C VAL A 271 -22.68 -11.62 -31.09
N VAL A 272 -23.17 -10.39 -30.98
CA VAL A 272 -24.56 -10.12 -30.58
C VAL A 272 -25.48 -10.35 -31.79
N PRO A 273 -26.40 -11.34 -31.75
CA PRO A 273 -27.32 -11.59 -32.86
C PRO A 273 -28.32 -10.44 -32.97
N GLY A 274 -28.46 -9.83 -34.14
CA GLY A 274 -29.54 -8.90 -34.43
C GLY A 274 -30.82 -9.62 -34.85
N ASN A 275 -31.96 -8.94 -34.72
CA ASN A 275 -33.29 -9.47 -35.05
C ASN A 275 -33.45 -9.91 -36.52
N HIS A 276 -32.52 -9.55 -37.39
CA HIS A 276 -32.54 -9.83 -38.83
C HIS A 276 -31.35 -10.67 -39.32
N GLY A 277 -30.63 -11.36 -38.41
CA GLY A 277 -29.43 -12.15 -38.77
C GLY A 277 -28.18 -11.32 -39.05
N LEU A 278 -28.25 -9.99 -38.89
CA LEU A 278 -27.10 -9.08 -38.92
C LEU A 278 -26.47 -8.95 -37.53
N PHE A 279 -25.15 -8.80 -37.47
CA PHE A 279 -24.44 -8.56 -36.22
C PHE A 279 -24.82 -7.20 -35.63
N LYS A 280 -25.22 -7.18 -34.37
CA LYS A 280 -25.46 -5.94 -33.63
C LYS A 280 -24.16 -5.46 -33.02
N GLU A 281 -23.80 -4.20 -33.26
CA GLU A 281 -22.68 -3.56 -32.59
C GLU A 281 -22.88 -3.62 -31.06
N PRO A 282 -21.87 -4.08 -30.29
CA PRO A 282 -21.98 -4.15 -28.84
C PRO A 282 -22.17 -2.75 -28.25
N ARG A 283 -22.94 -2.65 -27.17
CA ARG A 283 -23.06 -1.38 -26.44
C ARG A 283 -21.68 -0.99 -25.92
N VAL A 284 -21.23 0.22 -26.26
CA VAL A 284 -19.95 0.76 -25.81
C VAL A 284 -20.17 1.70 -24.62
N VAL A 285 -19.45 1.47 -23.53
CA VAL A 285 -19.47 2.31 -22.31
C VAL A 285 -18.04 2.70 -21.90
N PRO A 286 -17.81 3.85 -21.26
CA PRO A 286 -16.54 4.10 -20.59
C PRO A 286 -16.34 3.12 -19.41
N ALA A 287 -15.11 2.66 -19.17
CA ALA A 287 -14.82 1.65 -18.15
C ALA A 287 -15.25 2.05 -16.72
N ARG A 288 -15.36 3.36 -16.42
CA ARG A 288 -15.94 3.83 -15.15
C ARG A 288 -17.38 3.36 -14.91
N GLU A 289 -18.13 3.07 -15.96
CA GLU A 289 -19.47 2.47 -15.84
C GLU A 289 -19.40 0.98 -15.41
N LEU A 290 -18.21 0.39 -15.31
CA LEU A 290 -17.99 -0.96 -14.80
C LEU A 290 -17.24 -0.95 -13.46
N ALA A 291 -17.12 0.23 -12.82
CA ALA A 291 -16.51 0.36 -11.51
C ALA A 291 -17.26 -0.47 -10.46
N GLY A 292 -16.53 -1.35 -9.78
CA GLY A 292 -17.08 -2.28 -8.79
C GLY A 292 -17.81 -3.48 -9.39
N ALA A 293 -17.79 -3.65 -10.71
CA ALA A 293 -18.45 -4.79 -11.34
C ALA A 293 -17.74 -6.11 -11.01
N SER A 294 -18.52 -7.18 -10.91
CA SER A 294 -18.06 -8.55 -10.66
C SER A 294 -18.28 -9.46 -11.87
N ASN A 295 -17.56 -10.58 -11.92
CA ASN A 295 -17.64 -11.60 -12.97
C ASN A 295 -17.28 -11.10 -14.39
N VAL A 296 -16.29 -10.21 -14.51
CA VAL A 296 -15.92 -9.59 -15.80
C VAL A 296 -14.53 -10.01 -16.27
N LEU A 297 -14.42 -10.44 -17.52
CA LEU A 297 -13.16 -10.54 -18.26
C LEU A 297 -12.98 -9.30 -19.15
N PHE A 298 -11.97 -8.50 -18.85
CA PHE A 298 -11.51 -7.41 -19.69
C PHE A 298 -10.38 -7.88 -20.61
N ARG A 299 -10.55 -7.71 -21.92
CA ARG A 299 -9.52 -8.05 -22.91
C ARG A 299 -9.48 -7.04 -24.04
N ARG A 300 -8.40 -7.04 -24.81
CA ARG A 300 -8.30 -6.39 -26.10
C ARG A 300 -8.48 -7.45 -27.19
N ASN A 301 -9.46 -7.24 -28.05
CA ASN A 301 -9.61 -8.06 -29.25
C ASN A 301 -8.38 -7.88 -30.15
N SER A 302 -7.67 -8.95 -30.44
CA SER A 302 -6.41 -8.89 -31.20
C SER A 302 -6.61 -8.63 -32.70
N GLN A 303 -7.83 -8.80 -33.23
CA GLN A 303 -8.14 -8.53 -34.63
C GLN A 303 -8.68 -7.11 -34.82
N SER A 304 -9.63 -6.68 -33.98
CA SER A 304 -10.27 -5.36 -34.11
C SER A 304 -9.58 -4.25 -33.30
N GLY A 305 -8.75 -4.62 -32.31
CA GLY A 305 -8.14 -3.68 -31.36
C GLY A 305 -9.10 -3.16 -30.28
N ALA A 306 -10.39 -3.50 -30.35
CA ALA A 306 -11.41 -3.05 -29.41
C ALA A 306 -11.16 -3.61 -28.00
N VAL A 307 -11.40 -2.81 -26.97
CA VAL A 307 -11.42 -3.29 -25.59
C VAL A 307 -12.82 -3.82 -25.28
N GLU A 308 -12.89 -5.03 -24.76
CA GLU A 308 -14.13 -5.78 -24.54
C GLU A 308 -14.26 -6.13 -23.05
N ALA A 309 -15.50 -6.12 -22.54
CA ALA A 309 -15.87 -6.68 -21.24
C ALA A 309 -16.85 -7.84 -21.45
N LEU A 310 -16.40 -9.04 -21.09
CA LEU A 310 -17.15 -10.28 -21.24
C LEU A 310 -17.60 -10.81 -19.88
N ALA A 311 -18.77 -11.45 -19.86
CA ALA A 311 -19.18 -12.29 -18.75
C ALA A 311 -18.18 -13.43 -18.52
N ARG A 312 -17.87 -13.74 -17.26
CA ARG A 312 -16.91 -14.78 -16.87
C ARG A 312 -17.60 -15.93 -16.11
N GLY A 313 -17.15 -17.16 -16.37
CA GLY A 313 -17.53 -18.34 -15.59
C GLY A 313 -19.01 -18.70 -15.68
N GLY A 314 -19.67 -18.38 -16.80
CA GLY A 314 -21.10 -18.63 -17.00
C GLY A 314 -22.03 -17.73 -16.18
N LYS A 315 -21.49 -16.70 -15.50
CA LYS A 315 -22.26 -15.73 -14.72
C LYS A 315 -22.47 -14.43 -15.51
N SER A 316 -23.57 -13.74 -15.26
CA SER A 316 -23.78 -12.39 -15.79
C SER A 316 -22.83 -11.38 -15.17
N ILE A 317 -22.54 -10.30 -15.90
CA ILE A 317 -21.85 -9.13 -15.36
C ILE A 317 -22.76 -8.50 -14.30
N GLU A 318 -22.26 -8.40 -13.07
CA GLU A 318 -22.96 -7.77 -11.95
C GLU A 318 -22.36 -6.38 -11.74
N LEU A 319 -23.16 -5.33 -11.90
CA LEU A 319 -22.70 -3.95 -11.69
C LEU A 319 -22.62 -3.63 -10.20
N GLY A 320 -21.64 -2.82 -9.81
CA GLY A 320 -21.49 -2.36 -8.44
C GLY A 320 -22.69 -1.54 -7.97
N SER A 321 -23.02 -1.62 -6.68
CA SER A 321 -24.18 -0.97 -6.04
C SER A 321 -24.18 0.58 -6.12
N THR A 322 -23.10 1.20 -6.59
CA THR A 322 -22.97 2.66 -6.69
C THR A 322 -23.63 3.29 -7.92
N GLN A 323 -24.32 2.54 -8.78
CA GLN A 323 -24.91 3.09 -10.03
C GLN A 323 -26.41 3.40 -10.01
N HIS A 324 -27.12 3.17 -8.92
CA HIS A 324 -28.58 3.40 -8.89
C HIS A 324 -29.04 4.56 -8.00
N ALA A 325 -28.13 5.43 -7.55
CA ALA A 325 -28.49 6.63 -6.77
C ALA A 325 -28.71 7.89 -7.62
N GLY A 326 -29.09 7.76 -8.89
CA GLY A 326 -29.22 8.91 -9.80
C GLY A 326 -30.07 8.64 -11.04
N GLN A 327 -31.28 8.12 -10.84
CA GLN A 327 -32.41 8.38 -11.74
C GLN A 327 -33.49 9.11 -10.94
#